data_AF-A0A1D3TGU3-F1
#
_entry.id   AF-A0A1D3TGU3-F1
#
_cell.length_a   1.000
_cell.length_b   1.000
_cell.length_c   1.000
_cell.angle_alpha   90.00
_cell.angle_beta   90.00
_cell.angle_gamma   90.00
#
_symmetry.space_group_name_H-M   'P 1'
#
loop_
_entity.id
_entity.type
_entity.pdbx_description
1 polymer ?
#
loop_
_entity_poly.entity_id
_entity_poly.type
_entity_poly.pdbx_seq_one_letter_code
_entity_poly.pdbx_strand_id
1 'polypeptide(L)'
;MNVDIAFDGNEYTYSGFSKNSLIEDKNYTLDYDKYVHFAFFTCYYISHIKKERCSDTEILTWYLKTFKHIVINSTKKVKRTYFNLINNLIQDKCVKVSLENNKRYLTHNEHFILWAWKRKALKFDKEQLSRF
;
A
#
# COMPACT_ATOMS: atom_id res chain seq x y z
N MET A 1 -53.47 -0.49 0.90
CA MET A 1 -52.47 -0.33 1.96
C MET A 1 -51.22 -1.08 1.53
N ASN A 2 -50.24 -0.36 1.00
CA ASN A 2 -48.90 -0.86 0.71
C ASN A 2 -47.93 0.11 1.37
N VAL A 3 -46.96 -0.43 2.12
CA VAL A 3 -45.79 0.30 2.61
C VAL A 3 -44.57 -0.52 2.20
N ASP A 4 -43.92 -0.01 1.16
CA ASP A 4 -42.49 0.26 1.02
C ASP A 4 -41.46 -0.73 1.57
N ILE A 5 -40.59 -1.21 0.66
CA ILE A 5 -39.15 -0.96 0.79
C ILE A 5 -38.63 -0.54 -0.60
N ALA A 6 -38.22 0.72 -0.70
CA ALA A 6 -37.72 1.36 -1.90
C ALA A 6 -36.30 0.89 -2.25
N PHE A 7 -36.13 0.53 -3.52
CA PHE A 7 -34.89 0.63 -4.26
C PHE A 7 -34.66 2.10 -4.60
N ASP A 8 -33.51 2.67 -4.25
CA ASP A 8 -33.05 3.93 -4.80
C ASP A 8 -31.52 3.82 -4.92
N GLY A 9 -30.90 3.85 -6.08
CA GLY A 9 -31.16 4.76 -7.18
C GLY A 9 -30.07 5.83 -7.12
N ASN A 10 -29.20 5.84 -8.13
CA ASN A 10 -28.14 6.83 -8.26
C ASN A 10 -28.77 8.20 -8.46
N GLU A 11 -28.45 9.18 -7.60
CA GLU A 11 -28.57 10.59 -7.96
C GLU A 11 -27.30 11.36 -7.59
N TYR A 12 -26.56 11.72 -8.64
CA TYR A 12 -25.52 12.73 -8.61
C TYR A 12 -26.18 14.09 -8.34
N THR A 13 -25.79 14.78 -7.27
CA THR A 13 -25.98 16.23 -7.18
C THR A 13 -24.68 16.95 -6.86
N TYR A 14 -24.51 18.03 -7.62
CA TYR A 14 -23.35 18.88 -7.80
C TYR A 14 -23.31 19.99 -6.73
N SER A 15 -22.10 20.47 -6.45
CA SER A 15 -21.74 21.72 -5.75
C SER A 15 -21.87 21.78 -4.23
N GLY A 16 -20.75 21.45 -3.57
CA GLY A 16 -20.39 21.93 -2.24
C GLY A 16 -18.90 22.23 -2.21
N PHE A 17 -18.46 23.31 -2.88
CA PHE A 17 -17.08 23.81 -2.79
C PHE A 17 -16.80 24.27 -1.37
N SER A 18 -16.27 23.37 -0.54
CA SER A 18 -15.61 23.73 0.71
C SER A 18 -14.30 24.43 0.38
N LYS A 19 -14.20 25.71 0.72
CA LYS A 19 -13.09 26.63 0.42
C LYS A 19 -11.73 26.28 1.07
N ASN A 20 -11.52 25.03 1.49
CA ASN A 20 -10.24 24.50 1.98
C ASN A 20 -9.78 23.19 1.27
N SER A 21 -10.40 22.80 0.14
CA SER A 21 -10.08 21.56 -0.60
C SER A 21 -9.22 21.75 -1.87
N LEU A 22 -8.27 22.67 -1.83
CA LEU A 22 -7.23 22.84 -2.85
C LEU A 22 -5.91 22.53 -2.13
N ILE A 23 -5.47 21.28 -2.01
CA ILE A 23 -4.83 20.51 -3.07
C ILE A 23 -5.31 19.05 -2.98
N GLU A 24 -6.36 18.70 -3.71
CA GLU A 24 -6.52 17.31 -4.13
C GLU A 24 -5.46 17.03 -5.20
N ASP A 25 -4.32 16.45 -4.78
CA ASP A 25 -3.27 15.99 -5.68
C ASP A 25 -3.87 15.05 -6.72
N LYS A 26 -4.20 15.56 -7.91
CA LYS A 26 -4.95 14.81 -8.92
C LYS A 26 -4.19 13.57 -9.37
N ASN A 27 -2.86 13.51 -9.29
CA ASN A 27 -2.07 12.34 -9.68
C ASN A 27 -0.96 12.02 -8.66
N TYR A 28 -1.28 11.28 -7.59
CA TYR A 28 -0.22 10.63 -6.80
C TYR A 28 0.37 9.51 -7.66
N THR A 29 1.48 9.81 -8.33
CA THR A 29 2.28 8.84 -9.09
C THR A 29 3.33 8.25 -8.17
N LEU A 30 3.41 6.92 -8.15
CA LEU A 30 4.43 6.22 -7.39
C LEU A 30 5.65 5.99 -8.30
N ASP A 31 6.77 6.58 -7.92
CA ASP A 31 8.04 6.35 -8.59
C ASP A 31 8.50 4.88 -8.47
N TYR A 32 9.21 4.38 -9.49
CA TYR A 32 9.69 3.02 -9.53
C TYR A 32 10.62 2.69 -8.36
N ASP A 33 11.44 3.65 -7.92
CA ASP A 33 12.32 3.44 -6.77
C ASP A 33 11.53 3.28 -5.47
N LYS A 34 10.40 3.99 -5.32
CA LYS A 34 9.47 3.78 -4.21
C LYS A 34 8.79 2.42 -4.27
N TYR A 35 8.49 1.91 -5.47
CA TYR A 35 7.96 0.55 -5.63
C TYR A 35 8.98 -0.50 -5.20
N VAL A 36 10.21 -0.42 -5.72
CA VAL A 36 11.29 -1.36 -5.37
C VAL A 36 11.56 -1.33 -3.87
N HIS A 37 11.57 -0.14 -3.28
CA HIS A 37 11.70 0.02 -1.83
C HIS A 37 10.56 -0.67 -1.07
N PHE A 38 9.30 -0.40 -1.45
CA PHE A 38 8.13 -1.02 -0.84
C PHE A 38 8.15 -2.55 -0.93
N ALA A 39 8.46 -3.07 -2.12
CA ALA A 39 8.49 -4.50 -2.36
C ALA A 39 9.59 -5.21 -1.57
N PHE A 40 10.80 -4.64 -1.56
CA PHE A 40 11.93 -5.17 -0.79
C PHE A 40 11.61 -5.23 0.70
N PHE A 41 11.18 -4.12 1.28
CA PHE A 41 10.94 -4.05 2.73
C PHE A 41 9.70 -4.82 3.17
N THR A 42 8.66 -4.91 2.34
CA THR A 42 7.51 -5.79 2.61
C THR A 42 7.94 -7.25 2.68
N CYS A 43 8.68 -7.72 1.67
CA CYS A 43 9.15 -9.10 1.64
C CYS A 43 10.14 -9.38 2.78
N TYR A 44 11.06 -8.44 3.07
CA TYR A 44 12.00 -8.54 4.20
C TYR A 44 11.30 -8.59 5.55
N TYR A 45 10.25 -7.78 5.75
CA TYR A 45 9.45 -7.80 6.97
C TYR A 45 8.80 -9.16 7.18
N ILE A 46 8.14 -9.70 6.16
CA ILE A 46 7.48 -11.00 6.25
C ILE A 46 8.50 -12.12 6.53
N SER A 47 9.62 -12.16 5.79
CA SER A 47 10.56 -13.27 5.87
C SER A 47 11.52 -13.23 7.07
N HIS A 48 11.96 -12.05 7.49
CA HIS A 48 13.04 -11.92 8.49
C HIS A 48 12.61 -11.30 9.81
N ILE A 49 11.63 -10.39 9.80
CA ILE A 49 11.17 -9.70 11.02
C ILE A 49 10.01 -10.47 11.63
N LYS A 50 8.91 -10.61 10.89
CA LYS A 50 7.72 -11.33 11.34
C LYS A 50 7.97 -12.84 11.40
N LYS A 51 8.61 -13.40 10.37
CA LYS A 51 8.80 -14.86 10.18
C LYS A 51 7.49 -15.65 10.18
N GLU A 52 6.39 -14.98 9.83
CA GLU A 52 5.05 -15.53 9.79
C GLU A 52 4.26 -14.83 8.68
N ARG A 53 3.07 -15.33 8.38
CA ARG A 53 2.11 -14.65 7.49
C ARG A 53 1.66 -13.32 8.08
N CYS A 54 1.42 -12.34 7.21
CA CYS A 54 0.94 -11.02 7.59
C CYS A 54 -0.35 -10.68 6.84
N SER A 55 -1.27 -9.94 7.46
CA SER A 55 -2.37 -9.34 6.70
C SER A 55 -1.89 -8.14 5.89
N ASP A 56 -2.65 -7.78 4.85
CA ASP A 56 -2.38 -6.57 4.06
C ASP A 56 -2.34 -5.31 4.93
N THR A 57 -3.26 -5.23 5.89
CA THR A 57 -3.38 -4.09 6.80
C THR A 57 -2.19 -4.01 7.73
N GLU A 58 -1.70 -5.12 8.26
CA GLU A 58 -0.51 -5.16 9.10
C GLU A 58 0.73 -4.65 8.36
N ILE A 59 0.97 -5.17 7.15
CA ILE A 59 2.11 -4.76 6.31
C ILE A 59 2.04 -3.27 6.00
N LEU A 60 0.88 -2.79 5.58
CA LEU A 60 0.71 -1.39 5.21
C LEU A 60 0.92 -0.47 6.42
N THR A 61 0.34 -0.82 7.57
CA THR A 61 0.51 -0.06 8.82
C THR A 61 1.98 -0.04 9.26
N TRP A 62 2.67 -1.19 9.22
CA TRP A 62 4.08 -1.27 9.55
C TRP A 62 4.93 -0.41 8.60
N TYR A 63 4.73 -0.53 7.29
CA TYR A 63 5.53 0.19 6.30
C TYR A 63 5.36 1.70 6.43
N LEU A 64 4.11 2.20 6.49
CA LEU A 64 3.83 3.64 6.61
C LEU A 64 4.33 4.23 7.94
N LYS A 65 4.34 3.43 9.02
CA LYS A 65 4.87 3.86 10.31
C LYS A 65 6.41 3.89 10.32
N THR A 66 7.04 2.92 9.67
CA THR A 66 8.51 2.75 9.67
C THR A 66 9.18 3.73 8.72
N PHE A 67 8.61 3.93 7.53
CA PHE A 67 9.22 4.73 6.45
C PHE A 67 8.50 6.08 6.26
N LYS A 68 8.29 6.81 7.35
CA LYS A 68 7.65 8.14 7.32
C LYS A 68 8.43 9.16 6.49
N HIS A 69 9.75 8.99 6.40
CA HIS A 69 10.63 9.81 5.56
C HIS A 69 10.43 9.57 4.05
N ILE A 70 9.89 8.41 3.66
CA ILE A 70 9.60 8.08 2.24
C ILE A 70 8.17 8.46 1.87
N VAL A 71 7.23 8.22 2.79
CA VAL A 71 5.80 8.47 2.59
C VAL A 71 5.36 9.70 3.38
N ILE A 72 5.88 10.85 2.93
CA ILE A 72 5.52 12.16 3.47
C ILE A 72 4.03 12.40 3.17
N ASN A 73 3.26 12.77 4.20
CA ASN A 73 1.81 12.98 4.14
C ASN A 73 1.02 11.73 3.69
N SER A 74 0.86 10.77 4.61
CA SER A 74 0.05 9.55 4.43
C SER A 74 -1.46 9.83 4.37
N THR A 75 -1.90 10.56 3.35
CA THR A 75 -3.32 10.84 3.06
C THR A 75 -4.07 9.55 2.71
N LYS A 76 -5.40 9.61 2.73
CA LYS A 76 -6.26 8.46 2.35
C LYS A 76 -5.92 7.94 0.94
N LYS A 77 -5.57 8.83 0.01
CA LYS A 77 -5.17 8.48 -1.37
C LYS A 77 -3.86 7.71 -1.39
N VAL A 78 -2.84 8.19 -0.68
CA VAL A 78 -1.52 7.52 -0.57
C VAL A 78 -1.67 6.12 0.03
N LYS A 79 -2.44 5.99 1.12
CA LYS A 79 -2.72 4.67 1.75
C LYS A 79 -3.36 3.71 0.75
N ARG A 80 -4.32 4.18 -0.04
CA ARG A 80 -4.98 3.36 -1.08
C ARG A 80 -4.01 2.94 -2.18
N THR A 81 -3.11 3.83 -2.62
CA THR A 81 -2.08 3.49 -3.60
C THR A 81 -1.15 2.40 -3.09
N TYR A 82 -0.61 2.53 -1.88
CA TYR A 82 0.26 1.50 -1.29
C TYR A 82 -0.48 0.19 -1.03
N PHE A 83 -1.76 0.24 -0.64
CA PHE A 83 -2.58 -0.97 -0.54
C PHE A 83 -2.71 -1.66 -1.90
N ASN A 84 -2.92 -0.90 -2.98
CA ASN A 84 -2.98 -1.47 -4.33
C ASN A 84 -1.64 -2.06 -4.78
N LEU A 85 -0.49 -1.53 -4.34
CA LEU A 85 0.82 -2.11 -4.67
C LEU A 85 0.98 -3.54 -4.15
N ILE A 86 0.26 -3.92 -3.09
CA ILE A 86 0.24 -5.32 -2.62
C ILE A 86 -0.23 -6.25 -3.74
N ASN A 87 -1.22 -5.82 -4.53
CA ASN A 87 -1.67 -6.61 -5.68
C ASN A 87 -0.57 -6.78 -6.73
N ASN A 88 0.26 -5.76 -6.94
CA ASN A 88 1.43 -5.86 -7.83
C ASN A 88 2.45 -6.86 -7.26
N LEU A 89 2.71 -6.86 -5.96
CA LEU A 89 3.60 -7.85 -5.33
C LEU A 89 3.11 -9.28 -5.53
N ILE A 90 1.79 -9.48 -5.50
CA ILE A 90 1.17 -10.80 -5.74
C ILE A 90 1.33 -11.19 -7.21
N GLN A 91 1.00 -10.28 -8.12
CA GLN A 91 1.10 -10.49 -9.57
C GLN A 91 2.54 -10.77 -10.01
N ASP A 92 3.50 -10.04 -9.46
CA ASP A 92 4.93 -10.18 -9.71
C ASP A 92 5.54 -11.38 -8.95
N LYS A 93 4.70 -12.17 -8.25
CA LYS A 93 5.11 -13.35 -7.47
C LYS A 93 6.16 -13.03 -6.40
N CYS A 94 6.20 -11.80 -5.89
CA CYS A 94 7.06 -11.42 -4.77
C CYS A 94 6.58 -12.05 -3.45
N VAL A 95 5.26 -12.21 -3.32
CA VAL A 95 4.57 -12.81 -2.17
C VAL A 95 3.57 -13.87 -2.64
N LYS A 96 3.26 -14.82 -1.75
CA LYS A 96 2.16 -15.78 -1.92
C LYS A 96 0.96 -15.30 -1.10
N VAL A 97 -0.24 -15.67 -1.54
CA VAL A 97 -1.50 -15.30 -0.89
C VAL A 97 -2.18 -16.54 -0.33
N SER A 98 -2.71 -16.42 0.88
CA SER A 98 -3.70 -17.34 1.42
C SER A 98 -4.94 -16.57 1.90
N LEU A 99 -6.10 -17.22 1.80
CA LEU A 99 -7.38 -16.68 2.27
C LEU A 99 -7.86 -17.54 3.44
N GLU A 100 -8.14 -16.89 4.57
CA GLU A 100 -8.69 -17.55 5.75
C GLU A 100 -9.68 -16.62 6.43
N ASN A 101 -10.88 -17.10 6.75
CA ASN A 101 -11.95 -16.32 7.40
C ASN A 101 -12.24 -14.97 6.70
N ASN A 102 -12.33 -14.99 5.37
CA ASN A 102 -12.50 -13.79 4.52
C ASN A 102 -11.40 -12.72 4.68
N LYS A 103 -10.24 -13.08 5.24
CA LYS A 103 -9.06 -12.24 5.34
C LYS A 103 -7.95 -12.76 4.46
N ARG A 104 -7.24 -11.83 3.81
CA ARG A 104 -6.07 -12.10 2.98
C ARG A 104 -4.81 -12.03 3.83
N TYR A 105 -3.98 -13.07 3.71
CA TYR A 105 -2.67 -13.16 4.32
C TYR A 105 -1.59 -13.33 3.26
N LEU A 106 -0.45 -12.68 3.48
CA LEU A 106 0.71 -12.71 2.62
C LEU A 106 1.84 -13.48 3.30
N THR A 107 2.50 -14.34 2.54
CA THR A 107 3.75 -14.98 2.91
C THR A 107 4.82 -14.66 1.88
N HIS A 108 6.09 -14.66 2.29
CA HIS A 108 7.17 -14.43 1.34
C HIS A 108 7.24 -15.60 0.35
N ASN A 109 7.40 -15.28 -0.94
CA ASN A 109 7.68 -16.30 -1.94
C ASN A 109 9.18 -16.61 -1.95
N GLU A 110 9.58 -17.83 -1.61
CA GLU A 110 10.98 -18.26 -1.61
C GLU A 110 11.67 -18.12 -2.98
N HIS A 111 10.91 -18.14 -4.08
CA HIS A 111 11.45 -17.91 -5.42
C HIS A 111 11.70 -16.43 -5.74
N PHE A 112 11.21 -15.51 -4.90
CA PHE A 112 11.46 -14.09 -5.06
C PHE A 112 12.83 -13.76 -4.46
N ILE A 113 13.79 -13.43 -5.34
CA ILE A 113 15.18 -13.14 -4.96
C ILE A 113 15.26 -11.72 -4.38
N LEU A 114 14.87 -11.58 -3.10
CA LEU A 114 14.97 -10.38 -2.29
C LEU A 114 16.30 -9.63 -2.46
N TRP A 115 17.39 -10.39 -2.54
CA TRP A 115 18.76 -9.88 -2.65
C TRP A 115 19.00 -9.05 -3.91
N ALA A 116 18.28 -9.33 -5.01
CA ALA A 116 18.42 -8.59 -6.26
C ALA A 116 18.04 -7.12 -6.09
N TRP A 117 17.10 -6.81 -5.19
CA TRP A 117 16.59 -5.45 -4.97
C TRP A 117 17.21 -4.76 -3.75
N LYS A 118 17.92 -5.51 -2.90
CA LYS A 118 18.53 -5.01 -1.65
C LYS A 118 19.37 -3.75 -1.86
N ARG A 119 20.33 -3.79 -2.80
CA ARG A 119 21.25 -2.66 -3.03
C ARG A 119 20.49 -1.40 -3.43
N LYS A 120 19.48 -1.54 -4.29
CA LYS A 120 18.69 -0.42 -4.80
C LYS A 120 17.78 0.16 -3.71
N ALA A 121 17.07 -0.70 -2.98
CA ALA A 121 16.18 -0.27 -1.90
C ALA A 121 16.96 0.45 -0.78
N LEU A 122 18.10 -0.10 -0.33
CA LEU A 122 18.90 0.52 0.73
C LEU A 122 19.55 1.84 0.29
N LYS A 123 19.98 1.95 -0.97
CA LYS A 123 20.51 3.21 -1.52
C LYS A 123 19.42 4.28 -1.49
N PHE A 124 18.23 3.97 -2.02
CA PHE A 124 17.10 4.90 -2.05
C PHE A 124 16.67 5.32 -0.64
N ASP A 125 16.54 4.36 0.30
CA ASP A 125 16.19 4.64 1.69
C ASP A 125 17.14 5.65 2.34
N LYS A 126 18.46 5.44 2.18
CA LYS A 126 19.48 6.34 2.70
C LYS A 126 19.41 7.73 2.08
N GLU A 127 19.18 7.82 0.78
CA GLU A 127 19.04 9.10 0.06
C GLU A 127 17.79 9.88 0.48
N GLN A 128 16.68 9.19 0.76
CA GLN A 128 15.47 9.85 1.28
C GLN A 128 15.68 10.30 2.73
N LEU A 129 16.30 9.46 3.56
CA LEU A 129 16.56 9.78 4.96
C LEU A 129 17.50 10.98 5.11
N SER A 130 18.50 11.14 4.24
CA SER A 130 19.39 12.31 4.30
C SER A 130 18.74 13.62 3.84
N ARG A 131 17.55 13.56 3.25
CA ARG A 131 16.77 14.73 2.77
C ARG A 131 15.62 15.09 3.71
N PHE A 132 15.27 14.20 4.63
CA PHE A 132 14.17 14.34 5.59
C PHE A 132 14.65 15.03 6.86
#